data_AF-A0A1W5CVX5-F1
#
_entry.id   AF-A0A1W5CVX5-F1
#
_cell.length_a   1.000
_cell.length_b   1.000
_cell.length_c   1.000
_cell.angle_alpha   90.00
_cell.angle_beta   90.00
_cell.angle_gamma   90.00
#
_symmetry.space_group_name_H-M   'P 1'
#
loop_
_entity.id
_entity.type
_entity.pdbx_description
1 polymer ?
#
loop_
_entity_poly.entity_id
_entity_poly.type
_entity_poly.pdbx_seq_one_letter_code
_entity_poly.pdbx_strand_id
1 'polypeptide(L)'
;MAGPPGAENNGPAQRSEEELTNFIKEAMTAYNEHNFRDYDLWELFTDDFKGWTLQDFRTAIQWHPQFFQPPQGRNEEQLYRNRLLTGYGRELANMVKMYTEELKYTGNGDSLDHKLVIFYDICSRADVPEEAYMKAFPTMLKGLALDFYYTNLATMNWDFSAICQAIINYFEREEY
;
A
#
# COMPACT_ATOMS: atom_id res chain seq x y z
N MET A 1 35.60 2.88 -31.87
CA MET A 1 34.15 2.77 -32.09
C MET A 1 33.83 1.30 -32.28
N ALA A 2 33.42 0.63 -31.20
CA ALA A 2 32.94 -0.75 -31.26
C ALA A 2 31.42 -0.68 -31.18
N GLY A 3 30.74 -1.25 -32.19
CA GLY A 3 29.28 -1.38 -32.20
C GLY A 3 28.79 -2.37 -31.13
N PRO A 4 27.49 -2.33 -30.79
CA PRO A 4 26.94 -3.22 -29.78
C PRO A 4 27.03 -4.68 -30.26
N PRO A 5 27.49 -5.62 -29.41
CA PRO A 5 27.56 -7.03 -29.77
C PRO A 5 26.15 -7.61 -29.90
N GLY A 6 25.96 -8.32 -31.00
CA GLY A 6 24.69 -8.92 -31.41
C GLY A 6 24.16 -9.95 -30.40
N ALA A 7 22.84 -10.04 -30.39
CA ALA A 7 22.09 -11.09 -29.71
C ALA A 7 22.39 -12.45 -30.36
N GLU A 8 23.28 -13.22 -29.74
CA GLU A 8 23.42 -14.64 -30.03
C GLU A 8 22.39 -15.43 -29.22
N ASN A 9 21.50 -16.09 -29.95
CA ASN A 9 20.49 -17.01 -29.45
C ASN A 9 21.14 -18.21 -28.73
N ASN A 10 20.91 -18.33 -27.43
CA ASN A 10 21.08 -19.56 -26.66
C ASN A 10 19.74 -19.85 -25.94
N GLY A 11 19.24 -21.09 -26.01
CA GLY A 11 18.05 -21.54 -25.25
C GLY A 11 18.18 -21.23 -23.75
N PRO A 12 17.07 -21.19 -22.98
CA PRO A 12 16.87 -20.25 -21.86
C PRO A 12 18.07 -20.28 -20.92
N ALA A 13 19.00 -19.36 -21.14
CA ALA A 13 20.20 -19.24 -20.35
C ALA A 13 19.73 -18.93 -18.93
N GLN A 14 19.97 -19.85 -18.00
CA GLN A 14 19.78 -19.54 -16.59
C GLN A 14 20.69 -18.34 -16.30
N ARG A 15 20.09 -17.19 -15.98
CA ARG A 15 20.84 -16.00 -15.56
C ARG A 15 21.69 -16.36 -14.35
N SER A 16 22.93 -15.87 -14.33
CA SER A 16 23.84 -16.12 -13.22
C SER A 16 23.37 -15.42 -11.93
N GLU A 17 23.85 -15.88 -10.78
CA GLU A 17 23.58 -15.26 -9.47
C GLU A 17 23.94 -13.78 -9.45
N GLU A 18 25.11 -13.44 -9.99
CA GLU A 18 25.58 -12.06 -10.02
C GLU A 18 24.68 -11.15 -10.87
N GLU A 19 24.25 -11.61 -12.04
CA GLU A 19 23.35 -10.86 -12.92
C GLU A 19 21.98 -10.62 -12.28
N LEU A 20 21.39 -11.65 -11.68
CA LEU A 20 20.10 -11.52 -10.98
C LEU A 20 20.21 -10.60 -9.76
N THR A 21 21.30 -10.74 -8.99
CA THR A 21 21.55 -9.91 -7.80
C THR A 21 21.67 -8.43 -8.16
N ASN A 22 22.51 -8.14 -9.17
CA ASN A 22 22.78 -6.77 -9.58
C ASN A 22 21.52 -6.13 -10.15
N PHE A 23 20.78 -6.85 -11.00
CA PHE A 23 19.51 -6.36 -11.54
C PHE A 23 18.50 -6.01 -10.43
N ILE A 24 18.30 -6.89 -9.45
CA ILE A 24 17.36 -6.63 -8.35
C ILE A 24 17.80 -5.41 -7.53
N LYS A 25 19.09 -5.30 -7.21
CA LYS A 25 19.62 -4.15 -6.44
C LYS A 25 19.47 -2.84 -7.21
N GLU A 26 19.77 -2.84 -8.49
CA GLU A 26 19.65 -1.68 -9.37
C GLU A 26 18.19 -1.25 -9.52
N ALA A 27 17.28 -2.19 -9.79
CA ALA A 27 15.84 -1.91 -9.87
C ALA A 27 15.30 -1.35 -8.55
N MET A 28 15.63 -1.96 -7.41
CA MET A 28 15.23 -1.46 -6.09
C MET A 28 15.78 -0.05 -5.81
N THR A 29 17.02 0.23 -6.23
CA THR A 29 17.64 1.55 -6.06
C THR A 29 16.93 2.58 -6.94
N ALA A 30 16.75 2.27 -8.23
CA ALA A 30 16.09 3.15 -9.18
C ALA A 30 14.65 3.49 -8.75
N TYR A 31 13.87 2.49 -8.32
CA TYR A 31 12.49 2.73 -7.88
C TYR A 31 12.41 3.62 -6.65
N ASN A 32 13.36 3.48 -5.71
CA ASN A 32 13.40 4.31 -4.51
C ASN A 32 13.94 5.72 -4.78
N GLU A 33 15.03 5.86 -5.53
CA GLU A 33 15.65 7.16 -5.82
C GLU A 33 14.73 8.07 -6.65
N HIS A 34 14.02 7.48 -7.62
CA HIS A 34 13.06 8.20 -8.43
C HIS A 34 11.67 8.33 -7.79
N ASN A 35 11.48 7.73 -6.60
CA ASN A 35 10.21 7.72 -5.86
C ASN A 35 9.03 7.29 -6.77
N PHE A 36 9.26 6.30 -7.65
CA PHE A 36 8.23 5.77 -8.53
C PHE A 36 7.12 5.13 -7.70
N ARG A 37 5.87 5.45 -8.05
CA ARG A 37 4.66 5.00 -7.35
C ARG A 37 3.57 4.66 -8.34
N ASP A 38 2.58 3.91 -7.87
CA ASP A 38 1.33 3.65 -8.56
C ASP A 38 1.53 3.22 -10.04
N TYR A 39 0.97 3.95 -10.99
CA TYR A 39 1.01 3.61 -12.42
C TYR A 39 2.43 3.65 -13.00
N ASP A 40 3.23 4.66 -12.67
CA ASP A 40 4.59 4.82 -13.20
C ASP A 40 5.51 3.69 -12.72
N LEU A 41 5.34 3.26 -11.46
CA LEU A 41 6.06 2.11 -10.93
C LEU A 41 5.64 0.81 -11.62
N TRP A 42 4.33 0.63 -11.83
CA TRP A 42 3.80 -0.59 -12.43
C TRP A 42 4.23 -0.76 -13.89
N GLU A 43 4.22 0.32 -14.67
CA GLU A 43 4.67 0.30 -16.06
C GLU A 43 6.15 -0.04 -16.17
N LEU A 44 7.00 0.62 -15.39
CA LEU A 44 8.44 0.36 -15.36
C LEU A 44 8.76 -1.04 -14.84
N PHE A 45 8.10 -1.47 -13.76
CA PHE A 45 8.25 -2.83 -13.24
C PHE A 45 7.87 -3.88 -14.30
N THR A 46 6.77 -3.66 -15.01
CA THR A 46 6.34 -4.59 -16.06
C THR A 46 7.38 -4.66 -17.19
N ASP A 47 7.97 -3.52 -17.57
CA ASP A 47 8.99 -3.49 -18.62
C ASP A 47 10.33 -4.11 -18.18
N ASP A 48 10.79 -3.78 -16.98
CA ASP A 48 12.06 -4.29 -16.40
C ASP A 48 12.02 -5.81 -16.22
N PHE A 49 10.87 -6.36 -15.84
CA PHE A 49 10.70 -7.78 -15.57
C PHE A 49 10.03 -8.57 -16.71
N LYS A 50 9.73 -7.97 -17.87
CA LYS A 50 9.07 -8.65 -19.01
C LYS A 50 9.80 -9.91 -19.50
N GLY A 51 11.12 -9.96 -19.34
CA GLY A 51 11.97 -11.08 -19.72
C GLY A 51 12.25 -12.06 -18.59
N TRP A 52 11.63 -11.90 -17.42
CA TRP A 52 11.80 -12.81 -16.28
C TRP A 52 10.78 -13.94 -16.33
N THR A 53 11.26 -15.14 -16.02
CA THR A 53 10.44 -16.33 -15.86
C THR A 53 10.18 -16.60 -14.39
N LEU A 54 9.20 -17.45 -14.09
CA LEU A 54 8.94 -17.92 -12.72
C LEU A 54 10.19 -18.57 -12.09
N GLN A 55 11.05 -19.19 -12.90
CA GLN A 55 12.28 -19.80 -12.42
C GLN A 55 13.28 -18.73 -11.97
N ASP A 56 13.37 -17.60 -12.66
CA ASP A 56 14.25 -16.48 -12.26
C ASP A 56 13.82 -15.93 -10.90
N PHE A 57 12.52 -15.73 -10.68
CA PHE A 57 11.99 -15.31 -9.38
C PHE A 57 12.25 -16.33 -8.27
N ARG A 58 12.08 -17.63 -8.54
CA ARG A 58 12.38 -18.69 -7.55
C ARG A 58 13.85 -18.71 -7.16
N THR A 59 14.72 -18.60 -8.16
CA THR A 59 16.17 -18.55 -7.97
C THR A 59 16.57 -17.30 -7.16
N ALA A 60 16.00 -16.14 -7.48
CA ALA A 60 16.23 -14.91 -6.72
C ALA A 60 15.77 -15.01 -5.25
N ILE A 61 14.60 -15.59 -4.99
CA ILE A 61 14.09 -15.80 -3.63
C ILE A 61 14.98 -16.78 -2.85
N GLN A 62 15.48 -17.82 -3.54
CA GLN A 62 16.35 -18.82 -2.93
C GLN A 62 17.69 -18.23 -2.49
N TRP A 63 18.29 -17.35 -3.31
CA TRP A 63 19.61 -16.77 -3.03
C TRP A 63 19.55 -15.52 -2.14
N HIS A 64 18.50 -14.73 -2.26
CA HIS A 64 18.36 -13.47 -1.52
C HIS A 64 17.02 -13.34 -0.80
N PRO A 65 16.70 -14.23 0.15
CA PRO A 65 15.46 -14.16 0.91
C PRO A 65 15.27 -12.81 1.63
N GLN A 66 16.36 -12.11 1.96
CA GLN A 66 16.34 -10.76 2.56
C GLN A 66 15.71 -9.68 1.69
N PHE A 67 15.78 -9.77 0.36
CA PHE A 67 15.14 -8.78 -0.53
C PHE A 67 13.63 -8.92 -0.54
N PHE A 68 13.13 -10.12 -0.24
CA PHE A 68 11.71 -10.45 -0.27
C PHE A 68 11.11 -10.57 1.13
N GLN A 69 11.89 -10.30 2.18
CA GLN A 69 11.35 -10.26 3.52
C GLN A 69 10.47 -9.02 3.69
N PRO A 70 9.25 -9.16 4.24
CA PRO A 70 8.53 -8.02 4.74
C PRO A 70 9.46 -7.35 5.77
N PRO A 71 9.74 -6.05 5.63
CA PRO A 71 10.76 -5.43 6.45
C PRO A 71 10.45 -5.58 7.94
N GLN A 72 11.32 -6.33 8.60
CA GLN A 72 11.20 -6.78 9.97
C GLN A 72 11.39 -5.57 10.90
N GLY A 73 10.43 -5.35 11.80
CA GLY A 73 10.49 -4.25 12.78
C GLY A 73 9.97 -2.90 12.29
N ARG A 74 9.23 -2.85 11.18
CA ARG A 74 8.50 -1.63 10.81
C ARG A 74 7.22 -1.53 11.63
N ASN A 75 7.13 -0.55 12.52
CA ASN A 75 5.88 -0.16 13.17
C ASN A 75 4.80 0.04 12.10
N GLU A 76 3.82 -0.85 12.02
CA GLU A 76 2.73 -0.79 11.04
C GLU A 76 1.96 0.52 11.15
N GLU A 77 1.85 1.08 12.36
CA GLU A 77 1.29 2.42 12.61
C GLU A 77 2.10 3.54 11.92
N GLN A 78 3.42 3.39 11.86
CA GLN A 78 4.33 4.37 11.27
C GLN A 78 4.42 4.23 9.75
N LEU A 79 4.25 3.01 9.23
CA LEU A 79 4.06 2.73 7.82
C LEU A 79 2.71 3.23 7.32
N TYR A 80 1.66 3.03 8.11
CA TYR A 80 0.35 3.59 7.87
C TYR A 80 0.45 5.12 7.79
N ARG A 81 1.06 5.78 8.78
CA ARG A 81 1.36 7.21 8.70
C ARG A 81 2.14 7.57 7.44
N ASN A 82 3.23 6.87 7.11
CA ASN A 82 4.00 7.20 5.90
C ASN A 82 3.24 6.99 4.58
N ARG A 83 2.34 6.00 4.51
CA ARG A 83 1.51 5.73 3.34
C ARG A 83 0.40 6.78 3.19
N LEU A 84 -0.20 7.20 4.31
CA LEU A 84 -1.17 8.30 4.37
C LEU A 84 -0.60 9.62 3.85
N LEU A 85 0.61 9.97 4.27
CA LEU A 85 1.16 11.32 4.14
C LEU A 85 1.62 11.70 2.72
N THR A 86 1.44 10.84 1.72
CA THR A 86 1.82 11.16 0.33
C THR A 86 0.73 11.99 -0.35
N GLY A 87 1.04 13.27 -0.58
CA GLY A 87 0.15 14.26 -1.22
C GLY A 87 -0.59 15.22 -0.27
N TYR A 88 -0.86 14.80 0.98
CA TYR A 88 -1.65 15.57 1.96
C TYR A 88 -1.08 15.50 3.39
N GLY A 89 0.25 15.47 3.49
CA GLY A 89 0.92 15.11 4.74
C GLY A 89 0.58 16.02 5.92
N ARG A 90 0.43 17.33 5.68
CA ARG A 90 0.16 18.30 6.75
C ARG A 90 -1.29 18.18 7.25
N GLU A 91 -2.24 18.10 6.32
CA GLU A 91 -3.68 18.03 6.55
C GLU A 91 -4.01 16.73 7.30
N LEU A 92 -3.47 15.60 6.84
CA LEU A 92 -3.64 14.31 7.50
C LEU A 92 -2.95 14.25 8.87
N ALA A 93 -1.78 14.87 9.04
CA ALA A 93 -1.14 14.95 10.36
C ALA A 93 -1.97 15.80 11.35
N ASN A 94 -2.66 16.84 10.88
CA ASN A 94 -3.56 17.63 11.70
C ASN A 94 -4.81 16.81 12.08
N MET A 95 -5.42 16.12 11.12
CA MET A 95 -6.55 15.21 11.34
C MET A 95 -6.22 14.15 12.39
N VAL A 96 -5.07 13.47 12.27
CA VAL A 96 -4.63 12.44 13.23
C VAL A 96 -4.53 12.98 14.66
N LYS A 97 -4.13 14.24 14.84
CA LYS A 97 -4.06 14.89 16.17
C LYS A 97 -5.43 15.24 16.75
N MET A 98 -6.44 15.41 15.91
CA MET A 98 -7.82 15.73 16.35
C MET A 98 -8.57 14.47 16.81
N TYR A 99 -8.15 13.29 16.34
CA TYR A 99 -8.75 12.03 16.77
C TYR A 99 -8.25 11.61 18.16
N THR A 100 -9.21 11.38 19.05
CA THR A 100 -9.01 10.65 20.30
C THR A 100 -9.58 9.23 20.18
N GLU A 101 -9.19 8.34 21.10
CA GLU A 101 -9.58 6.93 21.00
C GLU A 101 -11.10 6.72 21.09
N GLU A 102 -11.81 7.52 21.88
CA GLU A 102 -13.28 7.47 22.01
C GLU A 102 -14.03 7.86 20.73
N LEU A 103 -13.41 8.66 19.86
CA LEU A 103 -14.01 9.09 18.59
C LEU A 103 -13.91 8.03 17.49
N LYS A 104 -13.06 7.03 17.66
CA LYS A 104 -12.85 5.98 16.66
C LYS A 104 -13.96 4.93 16.69
N TYR A 105 -14.24 4.35 15.53
CA TYR A 105 -15.18 3.28 15.29
C TYR A 105 -14.53 1.92 15.54
N THR A 106 -15.15 1.10 16.38
CA THR A 106 -14.69 -0.26 16.69
C THR A 106 -15.34 -1.35 15.86
N GLY A 107 -16.50 -1.06 15.26
CA GLY A 107 -17.37 -2.07 14.66
C GLY A 107 -18.24 -2.84 15.64
N ASN A 108 -18.20 -2.53 16.95
CA ASN A 108 -19.04 -3.23 17.93
C ASN A 108 -19.70 -2.22 18.88
N GLY A 109 -21.04 -2.12 18.82
CA GLY A 109 -21.81 -1.17 19.63
C GLY A 109 -21.63 0.31 19.24
N ASP A 110 -20.90 0.59 18.15
CA ASP A 110 -20.82 1.90 17.52
C ASP A 110 -21.75 1.93 16.29
N SER A 111 -22.20 3.14 15.90
CA SER A 111 -22.88 3.38 14.62
C SER A 111 -21.92 4.05 13.65
N LEU A 112 -21.70 3.44 12.48
CA LEU A 112 -20.81 3.99 11.46
C LEU A 112 -21.32 5.33 10.96
N ASP A 113 -22.64 5.49 10.78
CA ASP A 113 -23.26 6.76 10.39
C ASP A 113 -22.89 7.90 11.36
N HIS A 114 -22.98 7.65 12.67
CA HIS A 114 -22.58 8.62 13.67
C HIS A 114 -21.08 8.95 13.59
N LYS A 115 -20.23 7.94 13.38
CA LYS A 115 -18.76 8.13 13.28
C LYS A 115 -18.35 8.81 11.98
N LEU A 116 -19.11 8.64 10.90
CA LEU A 116 -18.92 9.34 9.62
C LEU A 116 -19.20 10.83 9.77
N VAL A 117 -20.21 11.23 10.55
CA VAL A 117 -20.44 12.66 10.86
C VAL A 117 -19.22 13.27 11.55
N ILE A 118 -18.63 12.57 12.52
CA ILE A 118 -17.40 13.00 13.20
C ILE A 118 -16.23 13.06 12.22
N PHE A 119 -16.11 12.07 11.34
CA PHE A 119 -15.06 12.02 10.31
C PHE A 119 -15.11 13.22 9.38
N TYR A 120 -16.28 13.56 8.83
CA TYR A 120 -16.41 14.71 7.94
C TYR A 120 -16.15 16.04 8.66
N ASP A 121 -16.58 16.20 9.92
CA ASP A 121 -16.24 17.38 10.74
C ASP A 121 -14.72 17.53 10.91
N ILE A 122 -14.04 16.45 11.28
CA ILE A 122 -12.59 16.47 11.50
C ILE A 122 -11.84 16.71 10.17
N CYS A 123 -12.26 16.07 9.07
CA CYS A 123 -11.70 16.33 7.75
C CYS A 123 -11.86 17.79 7.35
N SER A 124 -13.03 18.39 7.56
CA SER A 124 -13.27 19.80 7.27
C SER A 124 -12.39 20.72 8.13
N ARG A 125 -12.19 20.41 9.41
CA ARG A 125 -11.39 21.23 10.33
C ARG A 125 -9.88 21.10 10.10
N ALA A 126 -9.45 19.99 9.51
CA ALA A 126 -8.06 19.71 9.17
C ALA A 126 -7.70 20.09 7.72
N ASP A 127 -8.64 20.71 6.98
CA ASP A 127 -8.51 21.07 5.57
C ASP A 127 -8.17 19.87 4.67
N VAL A 128 -8.70 18.68 5.01
CA VAL A 128 -8.52 17.46 4.23
C VAL A 128 -9.48 17.52 3.03
N PRO A 129 -8.97 17.49 1.78
CA PRO A 129 -9.83 17.52 0.61
C PRO A 129 -10.46 16.15 0.35
N GLU A 130 -11.57 16.12 -0.40
CA GLU A 130 -12.38 14.91 -0.60
C GLU A 130 -11.60 13.78 -1.28
N GLU A 131 -10.68 14.12 -2.19
CA GLU A 131 -9.79 13.16 -2.86
C GLU A 131 -8.85 12.43 -1.87
N ALA A 132 -8.66 13.00 -0.68
CA ALA A 132 -7.86 12.43 0.39
C ALA A 132 -8.70 11.63 1.40
N TYR A 133 -10.03 11.56 1.29
CA TYR A 133 -10.87 10.86 2.26
C TYR A 133 -10.56 9.37 2.35
N MET A 134 -10.26 8.74 1.22
CA MET A 134 -9.82 7.34 1.18
C MET A 134 -8.53 7.12 1.97
N LYS A 135 -7.62 8.10 1.92
CA LYS A 135 -6.41 8.07 2.75
C LYS A 135 -6.79 8.33 4.21
N ALA A 136 -7.58 9.34 4.51
CA ALA A 136 -7.96 9.69 5.88
C ALA A 136 -8.72 8.57 6.63
N PHE A 137 -9.57 7.81 5.93
CA PHE A 137 -10.57 6.90 6.48
C PHE A 137 -10.06 5.92 7.56
N PRO A 138 -8.90 5.25 7.46
CA PRO A 138 -8.51 4.28 8.47
C PRO A 138 -8.14 4.94 9.82
N THR A 139 -8.00 6.27 9.87
CA THR A 139 -7.73 7.02 11.10
C THR A 139 -8.94 7.04 12.03
N MET A 140 -10.15 6.94 11.47
CA MET A 140 -11.39 6.85 12.26
C MET A 140 -11.70 5.43 12.74
N LEU A 141 -10.90 4.42 12.38
CA LEU A 141 -11.13 3.03 12.74
C LEU A 141 -10.18 2.59 13.88
N LYS A 142 -10.63 1.64 14.70
CA LYS A 142 -9.79 0.94 15.68
C LYS A 142 -10.26 -0.50 15.90
N GLY A 143 -9.41 -1.32 16.51
CA GLY A 143 -9.73 -2.70 16.84
C GLY A 143 -10.16 -3.50 15.61
N LEU A 144 -11.20 -4.33 15.75
CA LEU A 144 -11.66 -5.25 14.71
C LEU A 144 -12.02 -4.54 13.39
N ALA A 145 -12.58 -3.33 13.45
CA ALA A 145 -12.88 -2.54 12.26
C ALA A 145 -11.64 -2.16 11.45
N LEU A 146 -10.55 -1.79 12.13
CA LEU A 146 -9.28 -1.45 11.48
C LEU A 146 -8.62 -2.69 10.89
N ASP A 147 -8.64 -3.81 11.62
CA ASP A 147 -8.10 -5.10 11.15
C ASP A 147 -8.83 -5.59 9.89
N PHE A 148 -10.17 -5.50 9.89
CA PHE A 148 -10.99 -5.85 8.74
C PHE A 148 -10.66 -4.98 7.52
N TYR A 149 -10.47 -3.67 7.72
CA TYR A 149 -10.12 -2.74 6.65
C TYR A 149 -8.81 -3.13 5.96
N TYR A 150 -7.73 -3.39 6.71
CA TYR A 150 -6.44 -3.74 6.09
C TYR A 150 -6.41 -5.12 5.46
N THR A 151 -7.16 -6.06 6.05
CA THR A 151 -7.19 -7.44 5.56
C THR A 151 -7.98 -7.55 4.25
N ASN A 152 -9.06 -6.78 4.10
CA ASN A 152 -10.03 -7.01 3.02
C ASN A 152 -10.20 -5.84 2.05
N LEU A 153 -9.95 -4.59 2.47
CA LEU A 153 -10.34 -3.40 1.71
C LEU A 153 -9.13 -2.59 1.19
N ALA A 154 -8.05 -2.50 1.97
CA ALA A 154 -6.92 -1.61 1.69
C ALA A 154 -6.12 -1.92 0.40
N THR A 155 -6.29 -3.12 -0.17
CA THR A 155 -5.56 -3.60 -1.36
C THR A 155 -6.36 -3.52 -2.65
N MET A 156 -7.62 -3.11 -2.58
CA MET A 156 -8.53 -3.11 -3.72
C MET A 156 -8.97 -1.69 -4.08
N ASN A 157 -9.28 -1.44 -5.35
CA ASN A 157 -9.71 -0.14 -5.86
C ASN A 157 -11.21 0.11 -5.60
N TRP A 158 -11.59 0.26 -4.33
CA TRP A 158 -12.97 0.57 -3.92
C TRP A 158 -13.21 2.08 -3.94
N ASP A 159 -14.44 2.47 -4.24
CA ASP A 159 -14.89 3.82 -3.91
C ASP A 159 -15.25 3.93 -2.42
N PHE A 160 -15.32 5.16 -1.91
CA PHE A 160 -15.57 5.44 -0.50
C PHE A 160 -16.91 4.87 -0.01
N SER A 161 -17.95 4.95 -0.85
CA SER A 161 -19.28 4.43 -0.54
C SER A 161 -19.26 2.90 -0.38
N ALA A 162 -18.54 2.20 -1.25
CA ALA A 162 -18.42 0.76 -1.23
C ALA A 162 -17.65 0.27 0.01
N ILE A 163 -16.62 1.01 0.46
CA ILE A 163 -15.93 0.73 1.73
C ILE A 163 -16.89 0.87 2.91
N CYS A 164 -17.65 1.96 2.97
CA CYS A 164 -18.62 2.17 4.04
C CYS A 164 -19.66 1.04 4.07
N GLN A 165 -20.19 0.65 2.90
CA GLN A 165 -21.14 -0.45 2.79
C GLN A 165 -20.54 -1.79 3.21
N ALA A 166 -19.29 -2.08 2.87
CA ALA A 166 -18.62 -3.31 3.29
C ALA A 166 -18.49 -3.38 4.83
N ILE A 167 -18.15 -2.26 5.47
CA ILE A 167 -18.04 -2.18 6.93
C ILE A 167 -19.40 -2.33 7.59
N ILE A 168 -20.44 -1.63 7.11
CA ILE A 168 -21.82 -1.77 7.62
C ILE A 168 -22.26 -3.24 7.52
N ASN A 169 -22.02 -3.86 6.37
CA ASN A 169 -22.44 -5.25 6.13
C ASN A 169 -21.72 -6.26 7.03
N TYR A 170 -20.51 -5.96 7.49
CA TYR A 170 -19.74 -6.86 8.34
C TYR A 170 -20.01 -6.63 9.84
N PHE A 171 -20.16 -5.38 10.26
CA PHE A 171 -20.21 -5.01 11.69
C PHE A 171 -21.61 -4.64 12.20
N GLU A 172 -22.48 -4.12 11.34
CA GLU A 172 -23.79 -3.58 11.74
C GLU A 172 -24.97 -4.36 11.17
N ARG A 173 -24.72 -5.35 10.31
CA ARG A 173 -25.72 -6.36 10.01
C ARG A 173 -25.82 -7.32 11.19
N GLU A 174 -26.83 -7.11 12.02
CA GLU A 174 -27.39 -8.19 12.80
C GLU A 174 -27.89 -9.26 11.81
N GLU A 175 -27.36 -10.48 11.93
CA GLU A 175 -28.04 -11.66 11.40
C GLU A 175 -29.45 -11.67 12.00
N TYR A 176 -30.45 -11.49 11.14
CA TYR A 176 -31.87 -11.69 11.47
C TYR A 176 -32.13 -13.12 11.95
#